data_AF-A0A7S3M8R7-F1
#
_entry.id   AF-A0A7S3M8R7-F1
#
_cell.length_a   1.000
_cell.length_b   1.000
_cell.length_c   1.000
_cell.angle_alpha   90.00
_cell.angle_beta   90.00
_cell.angle_gamma   90.00
#
_symmetry.space_group_name_H-M   'P 1'
#
loop_
_entity.id
_entity.type
_entity.pdbx_description
1 polymer ?
#
loop_
_entity_poly.entity_id
_entity_poly.type
_entity_poly.pdbx_seq_one_letter_code
_entity_poly.pdbx_strand_id
1 'polypeptide(L)'
;EIFAMDGIERYSKYISITEHVIVGSLALAALNILVQDGVSGLSRDFVRFLRKLPAVNSIIRLVLAGEVKGAMKLLANENGDKKAESDIGVIEIPEKSVSAEMIMSKLKYMYSTEKSRESGKGFAITYTSTSTMKELSESLGVAYELFSESTGSGNVAHEKLVADAWKIFMHTNAINPTAYHSLRRFETEVLSMCAWMLNGDAQVAGTLTSGGTESVLMAVKTYRDRARKLCPHITTPNMIAPTTIHPAFEK
;
A
#
# COMPACT_ATOMS: atom_id res chain seq x y z
N GLU A 1 0.52 -49.23 58.24
CA GLU A 1 -0.13 -48.83 56.97
C GLU A 1 -1.27 -47.80 57.12
N ILE A 2 -1.89 -47.61 58.29
CA ILE A 2 -2.99 -46.64 58.46
C ILE A 2 -2.54 -45.15 58.45
N PHE A 3 -1.27 -44.85 58.75
CA PHE A 3 -0.74 -43.47 58.70
C PHE A 3 -0.27 -42.98 57.32
N ALA A 4 -0.19 -43.85 56.31
CA ALA A 4 0.26 -43.49 54.96
C ALA A 4 -0.89 -43.07 54.02
N MET A 5 -2.12 -43.51 54.30
CA MET A 5 -3.31 -43.23 53.47
C MET A 5 -3.91 -41.84 53.73
N ASP A 6 -3.85 -41.34 54.97
CA ASP A 6 -4.44 -40.04 55.35
C ASP A 6 -3.64 -38.83 54.80
N GLY A 7 -2.35 -39.03 54.53
CA GLY A 7 -1.50 -38.04 53.85
C GLY A 7 -1.80 -37.91 52.35
N ILE A 8 -2.10 -39.03 51.68
CA ILE A 8 -2.37 -39.06 50.23
C ILE A 8 -3.73 -38.43 49.91
N GLU A 9 -4.77 -38.66 50.74
CA GLU A 9 -6.07 -38.01 50.58
C GLU A 9 -6.03 -36.49 50.84
N ARG A 10 -5.28 -36.04 51.86
CA ARG A 10 -5.08 -34.59 52.08
C ARG A 10 -4.32 -33.95 50.92
N TYR A 11 -3.24 -34.56 50.44
CA TYR A 11 -2.46 -34.04 49.31
C TYR A 11 -3.29 -33.96 48.02
N SER A 12 -4.12 -34.97 47.74
CA SER A 12 -5.07 -34.96 46.61
C SER A 12 -6.06 -33.79 46.69
N LYS A 13 -6.62 -33.52 47.88
CA LYS A 13 -7.58 -32.43 48.10
C LYS A 13 -6.94 -31.04 47.98
N TYR A 14 -5.71 -30.86 48.45
CA TYR A 14 -4.97 -29.60 48.27
C TYR A 14 -4.58 -29.37 46.81
N ILE A 15 -4.17 -30.40 46.07
CA ILE A 15 -3.88 -30.30 44.63
C ILE A 15 -5.15 -29.86 43.87
N SER A 16 -6.31 -30.47 44.17
CA SER A 16 -7.61 -30.12 43.56
C SER A 16 -8.03 -28.67 43.85
N ILE A 17 -7.89 -28.19 45.09
CA ILE A 17 -8.23 -26.80 45.44
C ILE A 17 -7.27 -25.82 44.75
N THR A 18 -5.98 -26.13 44.72
CA THR A 18 -4.97 -25.27 44.10
C THR A 18 -5.19 -25.18 42.59
N GLU A 19 -5.53 -26.30 41.94
CA GLU A 19 -5.94 -26.33 40.53
C GLU A 19 -7.16 -25.46 40.27
N HIS A 20 -8.20 -25.55 41.10
CA HIS A 20 -9.40 -24.73 40.94
C HIS A 20 -9.12 -23.23 41.14
N VAL A 21 -8.22 -22.86 42.06
CA VAL A 21 -7.81 -21.47 42.24
C VAL A 21 -7.03 -20.97 41.01
N ILE A 22 -6.12 -21.77 40.47
CA ILE A 22 -5.34 -21.43 39.27
C ILE A 22 -6.24 -21.29 38.04
N VAL A 23 -7.14 -22.26 37.82
CA VAL A 23 -8.09 -22.24 36.69
C VAL A 23 -9.06 -21.07 36.81
N GLY A 24 -9.60 -20.83 38.01
CA GLY A 24 -10.51 -19.71 38.27
C GLY A 24 -9.84 -18.34 38.06
N SER A 25 -8.59 -18.17 38.48
CA SER A 25 -7.85 -16.92 38.26
C SER A 25 -7.45 -16.72 36.80
N LEU A 26 -7.10 -17.79 36.07
CA LEU A 26 -6.92 -17.74 34.61
C LEU A 26 -8.21 -17.36 33.87
N ALA A 27 -9.35 -17.93 34.27
CA ALA A 27 -10.64 -17.61 33.69
C ALA A 27 -11.04 -16.14 33.92
N LEU A 28 -10.82 -15.62 35.14
CA LEU A 28 -11.05 -14.21 35.46
C LEU A 28 -10.14 -13.28 34.66
N ALA A 29 -8.86 -13.62 34.51
CA ALA A 29 -7.92 -12.84 33.70
C ALA A 29 -8.32 -12.82 32.21
N ALA A 30 -8.71 -13.98 31.66
CA ALA A 30 -9.20 -14.08 30.28
C ALA A 30 -10.48 -13.28 30.07
N LEU A 31 -11.42 -13.33 31.03
CA LEU A 31 -12.66 -12.55 30.97
C LEU A 31 -12.38 -11.04 31.04
N ASN A 32 -11.46 -10.61 31.90
CA ASN A 32 -11.07 -9.20 32.01
C ASN A 32 -10.45 -8.67 30.71
N ILE A 33 -9.58 -9.46 30.07
CA ILE A 33 -8.99 -9.12 28.77
C ILE A 33 -10.07 -9.05 27.69
N LEU A 34 -11.03 -9.98 27.69
CA LEU A 34 -12.14 -9.99 26.74
C LEU A 34 -13.04 -8.74 26.88
N VAL A 35 -13.27 -8.27 28.11
CA VAL A 35 -14.08 -7.07 28.38
C VAL A 35 -13.35 -5.79 27.99
N GLN A 36 -12.04 -5.70 28.24
CA GLN A 36 -11.26 -4.48 27.97
C GLN A 36 -10.79 -4.36 26.52
N ASP A 37 -10.23 -5.44 25.96
CA ASP A 37 -9.54 -5.42 24.67
C ASP A 37 -10.29 -6.23 23.59
N GLY A 38 -11.44 -6.84 23.93
CA GLY A 38 -12.21 -7.69 23.01
C GLY A 38 -11.49 -8.98 22.62
N VAL A 39 -12.02 -9.65 21.58
CA VAL A 39 -11.50 -10.93 21.08
C VAL A 39 -10.08 -10.81 20.51
N SER A 40 -9.70 -9.62 20.04
CA SER A 40 -8.34 -9.32 19.54
C SER A 40 -7.30 -9.26 20.66
N GLY A 41 -7.66 -8.80 21.86
CA GLY A 41 -6.79 -8.84 23.04
C GLY A 41 -6.50 -10.26 23.50
N LEU A 42 -7.54 -11.10 23.54
CA LEU A 42 -7.43 -12.50 23.93
C LEU A 42 -6.55 -13.30 22.94
N SER A 43 -6.74 -13.09 21.63
CA SER A 43 -5.94 -13.75 20.60
C SER A 43 -4.48 -13.32 20.62
N ARG A 44 -4.20 -12.03 20.89
CA ARG A 44 -2.83 -11.50 21.05
C ARG A 44 -2.07 -12.19 22.19
N ASP A 45 -2.69 -12.31 23.36
CA ASP A 45 -2.02 -12.89 24.53
C ASP A 45 -1.95 -14.43 24.44
N PHE A 46 -2.92 -15.07 23.81
CA PHE A 46 -2.85 -16.48 23.45
C PHE A 46 -1.68 -16.76 22.49
N VAL A 47 -1.49 -15.93 21.45
CA VAL A 47 -0.34 -16.04 20.54
C VAL A 47 0.99 -15.81 21.27
N ARG A 48 1.06 -14.85 22.19
CA ARG A 48 2.26 -14.64 23.04
C ARG A 48 2.56 -15.83 23.94
N PHE A 49 1.53 -16.47 24.49
CA PHE A 49 1.67 -17.69 25.28
C PHE A 49 2.16 -18.86 24.42
N LEU A 50 1.55 -19.09 23.26
CA LEU A 50 2.00 -20.12 22.32
C LEU A 50 3.47 -19.91 21.91
N ARG A 51 3.90 -18.66 21.71
CA ARG A 51 5.29 -18.33 21.37
C ARG A 51 6.31 -18.66 22.47
N LYS A 52 5.88 -18.85 23.73
CA LYS A 52 6.75 -19.32 24.82
C LYS A 52 6.96 -20.84 24.81
N LEU A 53 6.16 -21.60 24.04
CA LEU A 53 6.34 -23.04 23.90
C LEU A 53 7.50 -23.34 22.93
N PRO A 54 8.46 -24.20 23.32
CA PRO A 54 9.67 -24.45 22.52
C PRO A 54 9.38 -25.00 21.11
N ALA A 55 8.27 -25.70 20.90
CA ALA A 55 7.87 -26.25 19.60
C ALA A 55 7.27 -25.21 18.63
N VAL A 56 6.72 -24.09 19.13
CA VAL A 56 6.02 -23.12 18.28
C VAL A 56 6.98 -22.31 17.43
N ASN A 57 8.20 -22.05 17.92
CA ASN A 57 9.24 -21.40 17.12
C ASN A 57 9.65 -22.23 15.89
N SER A 58 9.65 -23.56 16.00
CA SER A 58 9.94 -24.46 14.88
C SER A 58 8.82 -24.45 13.84
N ILE A 59 7.56 -24.41 14.28
CA ILE A 59 6.39 -24.32 13.40
C ILE A 59 6.37 -22.98 12.67
N ILE A 60 6.64 -21.87 13.36
CA ILE A 60 6.72 -20.53 12.75
C ILE A 60 7.80 -20.50 11.67
N ARG A 61 8.98 -21.07 11.93
CA ARG A 61 10.05 -21.16 10.92
C ARG A 61 9.63 -21.96 9.68
N LEU A 62 8.88 -23.05 9.87
CA LEU A 62 8.41 -23.90 8.80
C LEU A 62 7.33 -23.20 7.94
N VAL A 63 6.40 -22.49 8.59
CA VAL A 63 5.39 -21.67 7.90
C VAL A 63 6.05 -20.52 7.14
N LEU A 64 6.97 -19.79 7.77
CA LEU A 64 7.72 -18.70 7.11
C LEU A 64 8.54 -19.22 5.93
N ALA A 65 9.18 -20.38 6.04
CA ALA A 65 9.89 -21.01 4.91
C ALA A 65 8.94 -21.37 3.76
N GLY A 66 7.72 -21.84 4.08
CA GLY A 66 6.67 -22.09 3.10
C GLY A 66 6.16 -20.81 2.42
N GLU A 67 5.96 -19.74 3.18
CA GLU A 67 5.56 -18.43 2.65
C GLU A 67 6.65 -17.78 1.80
N VAL A 68 7.92 -17.85 2.21
CA VAL A 68 9.05 -17.37 1.39
C VAL A 68 9.11 -18.15 0.08
N LYS A 69 8.93 -19.48 0.11
CA LYS A 69 8.87 -20.30 -1.11
C LYS A 69 7.67 -19.96 -1.98
N GLY A 70 6.51 -19.68 -1.39
CA GLY A 70 5.31 -19.23 -2.08
C GLY A 70 5.48 -17.85 -2.72
N ALA A 71 6.09 -16.90 -2.01
CA ALA A 71 6.43 -15.57 -2.49
C ALA A 71 7.47 -15.64 -3.62
N MET A 72 8.51 -16.46 -3.47
CA MET A 72 9.48 -16.72 -4.54
C MET A 72 8.82 -17.36 -5.77
N LYS A 73 7.86 -18.25 -5.59
CA LYS A 73 7.11 -18.87 -6.70
C LYS A 73 6.18 -17.86 -7.41
N LEU A 74 5.57 -16.95 -6.65
CA LEU A 74 4.79 -15.83 -7.19
C LEU A 74 5.68 -14.85 -7.96
N LEU A 75 6.86 -14.53 -7.44
CA LEU A 75 7.86 -13.68 -8.09
C LEU A 75 8.49 -14.33 -9.33
N ALA A 76 8.67 -15.66 -9.31
CA ALA A 76 9.25 -16.43 -10.41
C ALA A 76 8.27 -16.73 -11.56
N ASN A 77 6.99 -16.32 -11.42
CA ASN A 77 6.01 -16.27 -12.50
C ASN A 77 5.92 -17.56 -13.37
N GLU A 78 5.69 -18.73 -12.76
CA GLU A 78 5.49 -19.98 -13.51
C GLU A 78 4.19 -20.02 -14.36
N ASN A 79 3.36 -18.98 -14.34
CA ASN A 79 2.18 -18.82 -15.20
C ASN A 79 2.06 -17.41 -15.81
N GLY A 80 3.18 -16.71 -16.03
CA GLY A 80 3.21 -15.44 -16.75
C GLY A 80 2.99 -15.62 -18.24
N ASP A 81 2.28 -14.67 -18.87
CA ASP A 81 2.05 -14.60 -20.31
C ASP A 81 3.30 -14.96 -21.13
N LYS A 82 3.25 -16.06 -21.90
CA LYS A 82 4.30 -16.47 -22.86
C LYS A 82 4.47 -15.51 -24.06
N LYS A 83 4.05 -14.25 -23.91
CA LYS A 83 3.98 -13.23 -24.98
C LYS A 83 4.73 -11.94 -24.67
N ALA A 84 5.60 -11.95 -23.66
CA ALA A 84 6.55 -10.87 -23.41
C ALA A 84 7.99 -11.40 -23.45
N GLU A 85 8.37 -12.11 -24.52
CA GLU A 85 9.78 -12.09 -24.94
C GLU A 85 10.07 -10.67 -25.47
N SER A 86 10.37 -9.75 -24.55
CA SER A 86 11.04 -8.53 -24.94
C SER A 86 12.47 -8.93 -25.33
N ASP A 87 12.86 -8.67 -26.57
CA ASP A 87 14.23 -8.79 -27.14
C ASP A 87 15.33 -8.03 -26.35
N ILE A 88 14.98 -7.42 -25.23
CA ILE A 88 15.87 -6.70 -24.35
C ILE A 88 16.38 -7.71 -23.33
N GLY A 89 17.54 -8.30 -23.62
CA GLY A 89 18.26 -9.16 -22.69
C GLY A 89 18.42 -8.50 -21.31
N VAL A 90 18.51 -9.32 -20.27
CA VAL A 90 18.76 -8.86 -18.89
C VAL A 90 19.99 -7.95 -18.92
N ILE A 91 19.81 -6.68 -18.54
CA ILE A 91 20.92 -5.72 -18.45
C ILE A 91 21.72 -6.09 -17.21
N GLU A 92 22.96 -6.53 -17.41
CA GLU A 92 23.86 -6.88 -16.32
C GLU A 92 24.27 -5.65 -15.50
N ILE A 93 24.38 -5.83 -14.18
CA ILE A 93 24.95 -4.80 -13.31
C ILE A 93 26.46 -4.71 -13.63
N PRO A 94 27.02 -3.50 -13.87
CA PRO A 94 28.44 -3.36 -14.19
C PRO A 94 29.35 -3.97 -13.12
N GLU A 95 30.35 -4.75 -13.54
CA GLU A 95 31.34 -5.35 -12.63
C GLU A 95 32.22 -4.30 -11.93
N LYS A 96 32.34 -3.11 -12.52
CA LYS A 96 33.13 -1.99 -12.01
C LYS A 96 32.22 -0.83 -11.64
N SER A 97 32.56 -0.14 -10.56
CA SER A 97 31.85 1.08 -10.16
C SER A 97 31.95 2.14 -11.26
N VAL A 98 30.83 2.76 -11.56
CA VAL A 98 30.75 3.91 -12.48
C VAL A 98 30.78 5.20 -11.67
N SER A 99 31.50 6.22 -12.14
CA SER A 99 31.54 7.51 -11.44
C SER A 99 30.20 8.24 -11.53
N ALA A 100 29.87 9.04 -10.50
CA ALA A 100 28.68 9.87 -10.49
C ALA A 100 28.63 10.82 -11.71
N GLU A 101 29.78 11.35 -12.14
CA GLU A 101 29.89 12.21 -13.33
C GLU A 101 29.48 11.47 -14.61
N MET A 102 29.92 10.23 -14.78
CA MET A 102 29.58 9.41 -15.95
C MET A 102 28.08 9.06 -15.96
N ILE A 103 27.52 8.70 -14.80
CA ILE A 103 26.07 8.47 -14.64
C ILE A 103 25.29 9.72 -15.02
N MET A 104 25.64 10.87 -14.45
CA MET A 104 24.97 12.14 -14.72
C MET A 104 25.11 12.59 -16.18
N SER A 105 26.26 12.37 -16.80
CA SER A 105 26.47 12.64 -18.23
C SER A 105 25.51 11.82 -19.09
N LYS A 106 25.37 10.51 -18.79
CA LYS A 106 24.45 9.64 -19.52
C LYS A 106 22.98 10.03 -19.31
N LEU A 107 22.58 10.35 -18.08
CA LEU A 107 21.22 10.82 -17.78
C LEU A 107 20.90 12.13 -18.50
N LYS A 108 21.83 13.09 -18.54
CA LYS A 108 21.68 14.34 -19.31
C LYS A 108 21.55 14.08 -20.81
N TYR A 109 22.34 13.15 -21.33
CA TYR A 109 22.23 12.74 -22.73
C TYR A 109 20.84 12.16 -23.04
N MET A 110 20.34 11.23 -22.21
CA MET A 110 19.00 10.65 -22.37
C MET A 110 17.93 11.74 -22.33
N TYR A 111 17.95 12.61 -21.31
CA TYR A 111 17.03 13.74 -21.20
C TYR A 111 17.08 14.65 -22.43
N SER A 112 18.26 14.91 -22.99
CA SER A 112 18.40 15.74 -24.21
C SER A 112 17.75 15.11 -25.45
N THR A 113 17.60 13.78 -25.46
CA THR A 113 17.04 13.00 -26.57
C THR A 113 15.54 12.73 -26.43
N GLU A 114 14.96 12.96 -25.25
CA GLU A 114 13.52 12.79 -24.96
C GLU A 114 12.63 13.94 -25.47
N LYS A 115 13.17 14.79 -26.35
CA LYS A 115 12.47 16.00 -26.86
C LYS A 115 11.50 15.74 -28.01
N SER A 116 11.51 14.55 -28.62
CA SER A 116 10.59 14.18 -29.69
C SER A 116 9.52 13.23 -29.18
N ARG A 117 8.26 13.56 -29.46
CA ARG A 117 7.05 12.77 -29.15
C ARG A 117 7.11 11.34 -29.72
N GLU A 118 7.87 11.14 -30.79
CA GLU A 118 8.01 9.85 -31.49
C GLU A 118 9.12 8.97 -30.87
N SER A 119 10.09 9.57 -30.17
CA SER A 119 11.23 8.85 -29.57
C SER A 119 11.29 8.91 -28.03
N GLY A 120 10.46 9.73 -27.39
CA GLY A 120 10.42 9.95 -25.94
C GLY A 120 9.00 9.82 -25.42
N LYS A 121 8.79 8.93 -24.44
CA LYS A 121 7.50 8.52 -23.90
C LYS A 121 6.76 9.69 -23.21
N GLY A 122 5.95 10.44 -23.95
CA GLY A 122 4.92 11.30 -23.39
C GLY A 122 3.62 10.51 -23.19
N PHE A 123 3.28 10.16 -21.95
CA PHE A 123 2.03 9.46 -21.64
C PHE A 123 0.91 10.47 -21.33
N ALA A 124 0.07 10.74 -22.31
CA ALA A 124 -1.29 11.23 -22.09
C ALA A 124 -2.19 10.38 -23.00
N ILE A 125 -3.19 9.69 -22.45
CA ILE A 125 -4.19 8.99 -23.26
C ILE A 125 -5.37 9.96 -23.44
N THR A 126 -5.60 10.40 -24.68
CA THR A 126 -6.89 10.97 -25.09
C THR A 126 -7.76 9.87 -25.69
N TYR A 127 -9.04 9.92 -25.34
CA TYR A 127 -10.05 9.04 -25.92
C TYR A 127 -10.76 9.83 -27.02
N THR A 128 -10.63 9.37 -28.25
CA THR A 128 -11.34 9.91 -29.40
C THR A 128 -12.14 8.80 -30.06
N SER A 129 -13.31 9.15 -30.60
CA SER A 129 -14.17 8.26 -31.37
C SER A 129 -13.69 8.10 -32.82
N THR A 130 -12.56 8.69 -33.21
CA THR A 130 -12.04 8.66 -34.58
C THR A 130 -11.25 7.40 -34.88
N SER A 131 -11.39 6.89 -36.11
CA SER A 131 -10.83 5.62 -36.57
C SER A 131 -9.44 5.73 -37.19
N THR A 132 -8.89 6.94 -37.33
CA THR A 132 -7.59 7.16 -37.97
C THR A 132 -6.49 7.50 -36.96
N MET A 133 -5.36 6.81 -37.09
CA MET A 133 -4.20 7.01 -36.21
C MET A 133 -3.63 8.43 -36.31
N LYS A 134 -3.83 9.12 -37.45
CA LYS A 134 -3.38 10.49 -37.68
C LYS A 134 -4.14 11.50 -36.81
N GLU A 135 -5.47 11.45 -36.81
CA GLU A 135 -6.30 12.35 -35.99
C GLU A 135 -6.16 12.05 -34.49
N LEU A 136 -5.97 10.78 -34.14
CA LEU A 136 -5.60 10.40 -32.77
C LEU A 136 -4.25 11.04 -32.37
N SER A 137 -3.23 10.96 -33.22
CA SER A 137 -1.92 11.57 -32.96
C SER A 137 -1.99 13.09 -32.80
N GLU A 138 -2.75 13.77 -33.67
CA GLU A 138 -2.97 15.22 -33.64
C GLU A 138 -3.75 15.64 -32.37
N SER A 139 -4.84 14.95 -32.04
CA SER A 139 -5.63 15.23 -30.83
C SER A 139 -4.88 14.92 -29.54
N LEU A 140 -4.11 13.82 -29.51
CA LEU A 140 -3.19 13.52 -28.41
C LEU A 140 -2.09 14.59 -28.32
N GLY A 141 -1.62 15.13 -29.45
CA GLY A 141 -0.64 16.21 -29.52
C GLY A 141 -1.16 17.49 -28.89
N VAL A 142 -2.34 17.93 -29.34
CA VAL A 142 -3.03 19.11 -28.83
C VAL A 142 -3.41 18.96 -27.36
N ALA A 143 -3.97 17.83 -26.94
CA ALA A 143 -4.29 17.60 -25.54
C ALA A 143 -3.04 17.49 -24.67
N TYR A 144 -1.95 16.93 -25.17
CA TYR A 144 -0.69 16.97 -24.46
C TYR A 144 -0.14 18.40 -24.38
N GLU A 145 -0.20 19.22 -25.42
CA GLU A 145 0.20 20.64 -25.32
C GLU A 145 -0.69 21.43 -24.35
N LEU A 146 -1.98 21.12 -24.28
CA LEU A 146 -2.95 21.78 -23.40
C LEU A 146 -2.92 21.28 -21.94
N PHE A 147 -2.57 20.01 -21.72
CA PHE A 147 -2.72 19.33 -20.43
C PHE A 147 -1.47 18.60 -19.92
N SER A 148 -0.39 18.53 -20.70
CA SER A 148 0.89 18.06 -20.17
C SER A 148 1.43 19.10 -19.21
N GLU A 149 1.74 18.66 -18.00
CA GLU A 149 2.41 19.46 -16.99
C GLU A 149 3.85 19.72 -17.45
N SER A 150 4.03 20.73 -18.30
CA SER A 150 4.99 21.75 -17.93
C SER A 150 4.39 22.40 -16.69
N THR A 151 5.14 22.52 -15.59
CA THR A 151 4.81 23.49 -14.54
C THR A 151 4.52 24.88 -15.13
N GLY A 152 4.95 25.13 -16.37
CA GLY A 152 4.26 25.99 -17.35
C GLY A 152 4.42 27.47 -17.07
N SER A 153 4.88 27.81 -15.87
CA SER A 153 5.07 29.19 -15.46
C SER A 153 6.12 29.91 -16.30
N GLY A 154 7.05 29.15 -16.91
CA GLY A 154 8.30 29.69 -17.47
C GLY A 154 9.14 30.43 -16.42
N ASN A 155 8.76 30.32 -15.14
CA ASN A 155 9.32 31.09 -14.05
C ASN A 155 10.44 30.29 -13.40
N VAL A 156 11.66 30.64 -13.79
CA VAL A 156 12.90 30.02 -13.28
C VAL A 156 12.95 30.00 -11.74
N ALA A 157 12.40 31.02 -11.06
CA ALA A 157 12.38 31.07 -9.60
C ALA A 157 11.42 30.04 -9.00
N HIS A 158 10.28 29.79 -9.65
CA HIS A 158 9.33 28.76 -9.22
C HIS A 158 9.94 27.36 -9.39
N GLU A 159 10.52 27.06 -10.56
CA GLU A 159 11.19 25.77 -10.80
C GLU A 159 12.28 25.48 -9.78
N LYS A 160 13.09 26.52 -9.48
CA LYS A 160 14.13 26.42 -8.47
C LYS A 160 13.54 26.12 -7.08
N LEU A 161 12.45 26.79 -6.71
CA LEU A 161 11.78 26.56 -5.43
C LEU A 161 11.29 25.11 -5.29
N VAL A 162 10.63 24.57 -6.33
CA VAL A 162 10.13 23.19 -6.33
C VAL A 162 11.28 22.20 -6.23
N ALA A 163 12.34 22.39 -7.02
CA ALA A 163 13.52 21.53 -6.98
C ALA A 163 14.22 21.55 -5.61
N ASP A 164 14.33 22.71 -4.98
CA ASP A 164 14.94 22.84 -3.66
C ASP A 164 14.07 22.23 -2.56
N ALA A 165 12.74 22.39 -2.63
CA ALA A 165 11.81 21.71 -1.73
C ALA A 165 11.93 20.18 -1.85
N TRP A 166 11.95 19.64 -3.07
CA TRP A 166 12.17 18.21 -3.29
C TRP A 166 13.50 17.74 -2.70
N LYS A 167 14.60 18.48 -2.89
CA LYS A 167 15.91 18.11 -2.33
C LYS A 167 15.89 18.02 -0.81
N ILE A 168 15.17 18.91 -0.13
CA ILE A 168 15.06 18.90 1.34
C ILE A 168 14.32 17.64 1.83
N PHE A 169 13.30 17.19 1.09
CA PHE A 169 12.41 16.10 1.53
C PHE A 169 12.59 14.77 0.78
N MET A 170 13.56 14.63 -0.12
CA MET A 170 13.73 13.47 -1.02
C MET A 170 13.85 12.10 -0.32
N HIS A 171 14.26 12.10 0.95
CA HIS A 171 14.44 10.88 1.76
C HIS A 171 13.33 10.66 2.79
N THR A 172 12.29 11.52 2.79
CA THR A 172 11.13 11.33 3.67
C THR A 172 10.21 10.24 3.14
N ASN A 173 9.52 9.53 4.04
CA ASN A 173 8.64 8.44 3.69
C ASN A 173 7.35 8.48 4.52
N ALA A 174 6.20 8.61 3.85
CA ALA A 174 4.88 8.74 4.47
C ALA A 174 4.41 7.49 5.25
N ILE A 175 5.07 6.33 5.10
CA ILE A 175 4.65 5.09 5.78
C ILE A 175 4.68 5.21 7.31
N ASN A 176 5.56 6.05 7.87
CA ASN A 176 5.65 6.29 9.30
C ASN A 176 5.39 7.76 9.64
N PRO A 177 4.14 8.14 9.92
CA PRO A 177 3.76 9.53 10.22
C PRO A 177 4.30 10.05 11.55
N THR A 178 4.85 9.17 12.41
CA THR A 178 5.52 9.58 13.66
C THR A 178 6.98 9.94 13.44
N ALA A 179 7.60 9.48 12.35
CA ALA A 179 8.98 9.80 12.01
C ALA A 179 9.09 11.13 11.23
N TYR A 180 8.07 11.49 10.45
CA TYR A 180 8.10 12.66 9.56
C TYR A 180 6.89 13.58 9.78
N HIS A 181 6.91 14.34 10.87
CA HIS A 181 5.83 15.27 11.23
C HIS A 181 5.54 16.34 10.15
N SER A 182 6.59 16.80 9.45
CA SER A 182 6.44 17.76 8.34
C SER A 182 5.60 17.19 7.21
N LEU A 183 5.82 15.93 6.85
CA LEU A 183 5.10 15.27 5.75
C LEU A 183 3.61 15.12 6.06
N ARG A 184 3.27 14.69 7.28
CA ARG A 184 1.88 14.67 7.75
C ARG A 184 1.22 16.04 7.67
N ARG A 185 1.96 17.10 8.03
CA ARG A 185 1.46 18.47 7.98
C ARG A 185 1.19 18.88 6.53
N PHE A 186 2.11 18.63 5.60
CA PHE A 186 1.93 18.91 4.19
C PHE A 186 0.69 18.21 3.62
N GLU A 187 0.53 16.92 3.89
CA GLU A 187 -0.65 16.16 3.45
C GLU A 187 -1.95 16.80 3.96
N THR A 188 -1.99 17.14 5.26
CA THR A 188 -3.19 17.73 5.88
C THR A 188 -3.51 19.12 5.33
N GLU A 189 -2.50 19.97 5.16
CA GLU A 189 -2.68 21.34 4.64
C GLU A 189 -3.09 21.33 3.17
N VAL A 190 -2.47 20.49 2.33
CA VAL A 190 -2.87 20.35 0.92
C VAL A 190 -4.31 19.86 0.80
N LEU A 191 -4.69 18.84 1.57
CA LEU A 191 -6.08 18.36 1.59
C LEU A 191 -7.06 19.43 2.05
N SER A 192 -6.70 20.21 3.07
CA SER A 192 -7.53 21.32 3.56
C SER A 192 -7.71 22.42 2.52
N MET A 193 -6.64 22.81 1.81
CA MET A 193 -6.72 23.79 0.72
C MET A 193 -7.59 23.27 -0.44
N CYS A 194 -7.43 22.00 -0.84
CA CYS A 194 -8.26 21.38 -1.87
C CYS A 194 -9.73 21.29 -1.46
N ALA A 195 -10.02 20.89 -0.22
CA ALA A 195 -11.38 20.83 0.31
C ALA A 195 -12.02 22.23 0.27
N TRP A 196 -11.31 23.26 0.75
CA TRP A 196 -11.79 24.63 0.71
C TRP A 196 -12.04 25.12 -0.73
N MET A 197 -11.11 24.86 -1.65
CA MET A 197 -11.22 25.24 -3.06
C MET A 197 -12.44 24.61 -3.75
N LEU A 198 -12.82 23.41 -3.32
CA LEU A 198 -13.98 22.68 -3.84
C LEU A 198 -15.26 22.91 -3.00
N ASN A 199 -15.29 23.95 -2.16
CA ASN A 199 -16.42 24.31 -1.29
C ASN A 199 -16.84 23.20 -0.31
N GLY A 200 -15.87 22.42 0.19
CA GLY A 200 -16.08 21.40 1.20
C GLY A 200 -16.42 21.97 2.57
N ASP A 201 -17.22 21.24 3.35
CA ASP A 201 -17.54 21.55 4.74
C ASP A 201 -16.57 20.86 5.72
N ALA A 202 -16.82 21.01 7.03
CA ALA A 202 -15.99 20.40 8.07
C ALA A 202 -16.03 18.86 8.10
N GLN A 203 -16.93 18.22 7.34
CA GLN A 203 -17.03 16.77 7.25
C GLN A 203 -16.21 16.19 6.09
N VAL A 204 -15.71 17.04 5.19
CA VAL A 204 -14.86 16.60 4.08
C VAL A 204 -13.52 16.14 4.61
N ALA A 205 -13.14 14.92 4.22
CA ALA A 205 -11.84 14.32 4.49
C ALA A 205 -11.31 13.66 3.21
N GLY A 206 -10.00 13.43 3.17
CA GLY A 206 -9.35 12.82 2.02
C GLY A 206 -7.95 12.31 2.34
N THR A 207 -7.26 11.83 1.30
CA THR A 207 -5.88 11.35 1.35
C THR A 207 -5.17 11.81 0.07
N LEU A 208 -3.87 12.12 0.16
CA LEU A 208 -3.08 12.28 -1.06
C LEU A 208 -2.86 10.91 -1.73
N THR A 209 -2.74 10.92 -3.05
CA THR A 209 -2.49 9.73 -3.88
C THR A 209 -1.34 10.03 -4.84
N SER A 210 -0.81 9.00 -5.49
CA SER A 210 0.25 9.13 -6.51
C SER A 210 -0.23 9.81 -7.80
N GLY A 211 -1.55 9.92 -8.01
CA GLY A 211 -2.13 10.58 -9.19
C GLY A 211 -3.59 10.25 -9.41
N GLY A 212 -4.16 10.78 -10.49
CA GLY A 212 -5.61 10.70 -10.77
C GLY A 212 -6.15 9.27 -10.90
N THR A 213 -5.38 8.33 -11.47
CA THR A 213 -5.80 6.92 -11.57
C THR A 213 -5.99 6.29 -10.19
N GLU A 214 -5.04 6.49 -9.27
CA GLU A 214 -5.16 5.95 -7.90
C GLU A 214 -6.33 6.61 -7.16
N SER A 215 -6.53 7.92 -7.30
CA SER A 215 -7.70 8.61 -6.73
C SER A 215 -9.02 8.00 -7.17
N VAL A 216 -9.17 7.71 -8.48
CA VAL A 216 -10.37 7.05 -9.02
C VAL A 216 -10.53 5.65 -8.42
N LEU A 217 -9.48 4.83 -8.44
CA LEU A 217 -9.53 3.47 -7.90
C LEU A 217 -9.89 3.44 -6.41
N MET A 218 -9.35 4.37 -5.63
CA MET A 218 -9.65 4.51 -4.20
C MET A 218 -11.10 4.93 -3.97
N ALA A 219 -11.65 5.83 -4.78
CA ALA A 219 -13.07 6.19 -4.73
C ALA A 219 -13.97 4.98 -5.04
N VAL A 220 -13.70 4.28 -6.15
CA VAL A 220 -14.46 3.08 -6.58
C VAL A 220 -14.41 1.99 -5.52
N LYS A 221 -13.22 1.67 -5.00
CA LYS A 221 -13.03 0.71 -3.90
C LYS A 221 -13.85 1.12 -2.66
N THR A 222 -13.83 2.40 -2.29
CA THR A 222 -14.56 2.91 -1.13
C THR A 222 -16.06 2.75 -1.30
N TYR A 223 -16.62 3.11 -2.45
CA TYR A 223 -18.04 2.90 -2.75
C TYR A 223 -18.43 1.43 -2.77
N ARG A 224 -17.61 0.56 -3.36
CA ARG A 224 -17.83 -0.89 -3.38
C ARG A 224 -17.87 -1.47 -1.96
N ASP A 225 -16.89 -1.13 -1.12
CA ASP A 225 -16.80 -1.65 0.23
C ASP A 225 -17.92 -1.10 1.13
N ARG A 226 -18.31 0.17 0.93
CA ARG A 226 -19.48 0.76 1.58
C ARG A 226 -20.77 0.05 1.15
N ALA A 227 -20.96 -0.24 -0.14
CA ALA A 227 -22.13 -0.96 -0.65
C ALA A 227 -22.21 -2.38 -0.06
N ARG A 228 -21.09 -3.10 0.04
CA ARG A 228 -21.04 -4.41 0.71
C ARG A 228 -21.48 -4.34 2.17
N LYS A 229 -21.11 -3.27 2.89
CA LYS A 229 -21.47 -3.07 4.29
C LYS A 229 -22.95 -2.70 4.48
N LEU A 230 -23.48 -1.81 3.63
CA LEU A 230 -24.84 -1.28 3.77
C LEU A 230 -25.91 -2.15 3.08
N CYS A 231 -25.54 -2.83 2.00
CA CYS A 231 -26.41 -3.66 1.18
C CYS A 231 -25.79 -5.05 0.98
N PRO A 232 -25.68 -5.89 2.04
CA PRO A 232 -24.97 -7.16 1.99
C PRO A 232 -25.57 -8.19 1.01
N HIS A 233 -26.82 -7.99 0.59
CA HIS A 233 -27.49 -8.80 -0.44
C HIS A 233 -26.98 -8.51 -1.87
N ILE A 234 -26.26 -7.40 -2.08
CA ILE A 234 -25.65 -7.06 -3.38
C ILE A 234 -24.24 -7.66 -3.42
N THR A 235 -24.10 -8.80 -4.08
CA THR A 235 -22.82 -9.51 -4.23
C THR A 235 -21.97 -8.99 -5.39
N THR A 236 -22.62 -8.47 -6.43
CA THR A 236 -22.02 -7.91 -7.65
C THR A 236 -22.51 -6.47 -7.86
N PRO A 237 -21.87 -5.46 -7.25
CA PRO A 237 -22.26 -4.07 -7.41
C PRO A 237 -21.96 -3.58 -8.84
N ASN A 238 -22.91 -2.84 -9.42
CA ASN A 238 -22.76 -2.21 -10.72
C ASN A 238 -22.47 -0.71 -10.56
N MET A 239 -21.69 -0.14 -11.47
CA MET A 239 -21.43 1.28 -11.56
C MET A 239 -22.04 1.84 -12.84
N ILE A 240 -22.75 2.96 -12.73
CA ILE A 240 -23.30 3.68 -13.88
C ILE A 240 -22.39 4.87 -14.15
N ALA A 241 -21.88 4.97 -15.37
CA ALA A 241 -20.91 5.98 -15.78
C ALA A 241 -21.19 6.47 -17.22
N PRO A 242 -20.84 7.72 -17.57
CA PRO A 242 -20.88 8.19 -18.95
C PRO A 242 -19.88 7.44 -19.84
N THR A 243 -20.17 7.34 -21.14
CA THR A 243 -19.26 6.70 -22.11
C THR A 243 -17.92 7.41 -22.26
N THR A 244 -17.84 8.68 -21.88
CA THR A 244 -16.64 9.52 -21.91
C THR A 244 -15.81 9.46 -20.62
N ILE A 245 -16.18 8.59 -19.67
CA ILE A 245 -15.50 8.50 -18.38
C ILE A 245 -14.02 8.11 -18.54
N HIS A 246 -13.17 8.57 -17.62
CA HIS A 246 -11.76 8.22 -17.63
C HIS A 246 -11.56 6.69 -17.51
N PRO A 247 -10.73 6.04 -18.33
CA PRO A 247 -10.59 4.56 -18.30
C PRO A 247 -9.87 3.97 -17.10
N ALA A 248 -9.45 4.81 -16.16
CA ALA A 248 -9.15 4.34 -14.80
C ALA A 248 -10.36 3.67 -14.14
N PHE A 249 -11.59 3.96 -14.59
CA PHE A 249 -12.81 3.31 -14.09
C PHE A 249 -12.99 1.87 -14.60
N GLU A 250 -12.31 1.47 -15.68
CA GLU A 250 -12.33 0.10 -16.24
C GLU A 250 -11.15 -0.78 -15.79
N LYS A 251 -10.15 -0.20 -15.11
CA LYS A 251 -8.98 -0.93 -14.56
C LYS A 251 -9.34 -1.75 -13.33
#